data_AF-A0A2E3MGT8-F1
#
_entry.id   AF-A0A2E3MGT8-F1
#
_cell.length_a   1.000
_cell.length_b   1.000
_cell.length_c   1.000
_cell.angle_alpha   90.00
_cell.angle_beta   90.00
_cell.angle_gamma   90.00
#
_symmetry.space_group_name_H-M   'P 1'
#
loop_
_entity.id
_entity.type
_entity.pdbx_description
1 polymer ?
#
loop_
_entity_poly.entity_id
_entity_poly.type
_entity_poly.pdbx_seq_one_letter_code
_entity_poly.pdbx_strand_id
1 'polypeptide(L)'
;MQEIEYMPLTKQLLSYYQDKTYNKLSRPELALIKLHSIYFKAQKGDPHALVTLYDWEQDISNIIEGLSKQSESFAKALQQFGDIKVEPLGDVIRLSGNCRTAGDYIRLLILYDKIINQLKTLYIFAILDRASYYQQMNNCTKLLHRITGTICHYKPDNEELNHEKIKSALSAEWFPSLGQSAKQSLEIKLSKLE
;
A
#
# COMPACT_ATOMS: atom_id res chain seq x y z
N MET A 1 16.20 9.61 3.61
CA MET A 1 15.52 8.32 3.44
C MET A 1 15.17 7.80 4.81
N GLN A 2 13.88 7.63 5.10
CA GLN A 2 13.45 7.06 6.38
C GLN A 2 13.35 5.54 6.23
N GLU A 3 14.12 4.83 7.03
CA GLU A 3 14.08 3.38 7.14
C GLU A 3 13.20 3.00 8.33
N ILE A 4 12.36 1.98 8.12
CA ILE A 4 11.43 1.45 9.11
C ILE A 4 11.80 -0.02 9.30
N GLU A 5 12.21 -0.35 10.51
CA GLU A 5 12.39 -1.75 10.94
C GLU A 5 11.07 -2.23 11.56
N TYR A 6 10.50 -3.28 10.98
CA TYR A 6 9.24 -3.85 11.41
C TYR A 6 9.40 -5.33 11.77
N MET A 7 8.92 -5.72 12.95
CA MET A 7 8.87 -7.12 13.39
C MET A 7 7.45 -7.66 13.15
N PRO A 8 7.25 -8.58 12.18
CA PRO A 8 5.92 -9.07 11.82
C PRO A 8 5.27 -9.85 12.96
N LEU A 9 3.96 -9.73 13.12
CA LEU A 9 3.12 -10.52 14.00
C LEU A 9 2.75 -11.88 13.38
N THR A 10 2.79 -12.00 12.05
CA THR A 10 2.32 -13.20 11.36
C THR A 10 3.35 -13.80 10.40
N LYS A 11 3.31 -15.13 10.28
CA LYS A 11 4.12 -15.86 9.28
C LYS A 11 3.67 -15.54 7.86
N GLN A 12 2.44 -15.08 7.68
CA GLN A 12 1.87 -14.73 6.37
C GLN A 12 2.60 -13.53 5.77
N LEU A 13 2.78 -12.43 6.51
CA LEU A 13 3.56 -11.29 6.01
C LEU A 13 5.02 -11.68 5.79
N LEU A 14 5.63 -12.41 6.74
CA LEU A 14 7.01 -12.84 6.62
C LEU A 14 7.22 -13.72 5.39
N SER A 15 6.33 -14.70 5.17
CA SER A 15 6.35 -15.55 3.98
C SER A 15 6.14 -14.70 2.74
N TYR A 16 5.18 -13.77 2.72
CA TYR A 16 4.94 -12.89 1.57
C TYR A 16 6.18 -12.10 1.14
N TYR A 17 7.01 -11.68 2.10
CA TYR A 17 8.31 -11.06 1.86
C TYR A 17 9.39 -12.05 1.40
N GLN A 18 9.47 -13.21 2.04
CA GLN A 18 10.53 -14.19 1.81
C GLN A 18 10.26 -15.12 0.63
N ASP A 19 9.02 -15.18 0.13
CA ASP A 19 8.60 -16.20 -0.82
C ASP A 19 9.34 -16.03 -2.16
N LYS A 20 10.16 -17.04 -2.46
CA LYS A 20 10.89 -17.14 -3.72
C LYS A 20 10.04 -17.76 -4.84
N THR A 21 8.90 -18.37 -4.51
CA THR A 21 8.01 -19.08 -5.42
C THR A 21 6.93 -18.19 -6.03
N TYR A 22 6.48 -17.13 -5.33
CA TYR A 22 5.72 -16.07 -5.97
C TYR A 22 6.59 -15.39 -7.01
N ASN A 23 6.04 -15.27 -8.22
CA ASN A 23 6.67 -14.66 -9.39
C ASN A 23 7.52 -13.47 -8.94
N LYS A 24 8.84 -13.48 -9.21
CA LYS A 24 9.82 -12.47 -8.73
C LYS A 24 9.37 -11.01 -8.97
N LEU A 25 8.37 -10.84 -9.82
CA LEU A 25 7.71 -9.63 -10.28
C LEU A 25 6.59 -9.10 -9.36
N SER A 26 6.31 -9.64 -8.17
CA SER A 26 5.22 -9.12 -7.29
C SER A 26 5.56 -9.10 -5.81
N ARG A 27 6.80 -8.70 -5.49
CA ARG A 27 7.26 -8.58 -4.11
C ARG A 27 7.03 -7.18 -3.56
N PRO A 28 6.75 -7.03 -2.25
CA PRO A 28 6.65 -5.72 -1.61
C PRO A 28 7.86 -4.81 -1.83
N GLU A 29 9.08 -5.35 -1.82
CA GLU A 29 10.29 -4.56 -2.07
C GLU A 29 10.34 -4.02 -3.50
N LEU A 30 9.92 -4.83 -4.48
CA LEU A 30 9.83 -4.38 -5.86
C LEU A 30 8.75 -3.29 -6.03
N ALA A 31 7.63 -3.42 -5.33
CA ALA A 31 6.59 -2.40 -5.30
C ALA A 31 7.13 -1.08 -4.75
N LEU A 32 7.85 -1.13 -3.61
CA LEU A 32 8.49 0.06 -3.01
C LEU A 32 9.48 0.73 -3.97
N ILE A 33 10.36 -0.04 -4.61
CA ILE A 33 11.30 0.46 -5.61
C ILE A 33 10.56 1.15 -6.75
N LYS A 34 9.47 0.56 -7.25
CA LYS A 34 8.65 1.14 -8.31
C LYS A 34 7.92 2.40 -7.87
N LEU A 35 7.35 2.44 -6.67
CA LEU A 35 6.74 3.64 -6.11
C LEU A 35 7.73 4.80 -6.06
N HIS A 36 8.95 4.57 -5.58
CA HIS A 36 10.00 5.59 -5.60
C HIS A 36 10.38 6.00 -7.03
N SER A 37 10.55 5.04 -7.94
CA SER A 37 10.93 5.32 -9.32
C SER A 37 9.89 6.22 -10.03
N ILE A 38 8.60 5.92 -9.87
CA ILE A 38 7.54 6.74 -10.46
C ILE A 38 7.45 8.11 -9.76
N TYR A 39 7.61 8.16 -8.43
CA TYR A 39 7.68 9.41 -7.69
C TYR A 39 8.77 10.35 -8.22
N PHE A 40 9.99 9.85 -8.43
CA PHE A 40 11.07 10.66 -9.00
C PHE A 40 10.81 11.09 -10.45
N LYS A 41 10.11 10.30 -11.25
CA LYS A 41 9.67 10.73 -12.59
C LYS A 41 8.66 11.87 -12.52
N ALA A 42 7.67 11.77 -11.62
CA ALA A 42 6.68 12.83 -11.41
C ALA A 42 7.34 14.13 -10.90
N GLN A 43 8.33 14.05 -10.00
CA GLN A 43 9.14 15.21 -9.57
C GLN A 43 9.91 15.87 -10.72
N LYS A 44 10.31 15.09 -11.74
CA LYS A 44 10.92 15.61 -12.98
C LYS A 44 9.89 16.13 -13.99
N GLY A 45 8.62 16.21 -13.59
CA GLY A 45 7.51 16.71 -14.38
C GLY A 45 7.03 15.74 -15.47
N ASP A 46 7.10 14.43 -15.23
CA ASP A 46 6.44 13.42 -16.07
C ASP A 46 4.94 13.35 -15.74
N PRO A 47 4.04 13.73 -16.67
CA PRO A 47 2.59 13.75 -16.42
C PRO A 47 1.98 12.36 -16.28
N HIS A 48 2.50 11.34 -16.98
CA HIS A 48 2.02 9.96 -16.83
C HIS A 48 2.38 9.41 -15.45
N ALA A 49 3.61 9.69 -15.00
CA ALA A 49 4.05 9.31 -13.66
C ALA A 49 3.22 10.00 -12.57
N LEU A 50 2.87 11.28 -12.78
CA LEU A 50 2.03 12.03 -11.85
C LEU A 50 0.64 11.38 -11.71
N VAL A 51 -0.05 11.16 -12.83
CA VAL A 51 -1.39 10.55 -12.82
C VAL A 51 -1.35 9.15 -12.22
N THR A 52 -0.30 8.38 -12.52
CA THR A 52 -0.12 7.03 -11.96
C THR A 52 0.03 7.06 -10.45
N LEU A 53 0.82 7.99 -9.90
CA LEU A 53 0.95 8.13 -8.43
C LEU A 53 -0.36 8.55 -7.79
N TYR A 54 -1.10 9.45 -8.44
CA TYR A 54 -2.40 9.88 -7.97
C TYR A 54 -3.38 8.70 -7.89
N ASP A 55 -3.50 7.91 -8.95
CA ASP A 55 -4.37 6.74 -9.00
C ASP A 55 -3.97 5.70 -7.93
N TRP A 56 -2.66 5.43 -7.76
CA TRP A 56 -2.18 4.53 -6.70
C TRP A 56 -2.41 5.06 -5.30
N GLU A 57 -2.23 6.36 -5.05
CA GLU A 57 -2.48 6.94 -3.74
C GLU A 57 -3.96 6.82 -3.36
N GLN A 58 -4.87 7.07 -4.30
CA GLN A 58 -6.31 6.86 -4.10
C GLN A 58 -6.62 5.40 -3.80
N ASP A 59 -6.11 4.47 -4.60
CA ASP A 59 -6.34 3.04 -4.41
C ASP A 59 -5.81 2.55 -3.06
N ILE A 60 -4.58 2.91 -2.70
CA ILE A 60 -3.96 2.54 -1.42
C ILE A 60 -4.75 3.14 -0.26
N SER A 61 -5.13 4.43 -0.35
CA SER A 61 -5.89 5.11 0.70
C SER A 61 -7.25 4.46 0.94
N ASN A 62 -7.98 4.16 -0.13
CA ASN A 62 -9.27 3.48 -0.07
C ASN A 62 -9.15 2.09 0.58
N ILE A 63 -8.10 1.33 0.24
CA ILE A 63 -7.83 0.02 0.85
C ILE A 63 -7.50 0.19 2.34
N ILE A 64 -6.64 1.14 2.71
CA ILE A 64 -6.29 1.41 4.10
C ILE A 64 -7.52 1.79 4.91
N GLU A 65 -8.41 2.64 4.39
CA GLU A 65 -9.63 3.03 5.08
C GLU A 65 -10.54 1.81 5.35
N GLY A 66 -10.79 1.00 4.32
CA GLY A 66 -11.61 -0.20 4.44
C GLY A 66 -11.04 -1.20 5.45
N LEU A 67 -9.73 -1.46 5.38
CA LEU A 67 -9.04 -2.35 6.31
C LEU A 67 -8.98 -1.77 7.73
N SER A 68 -8.87 -0.45 7.89
CA SER A 68 -8.85 0.18 9.21
C SER A 68 -10.19 0.00 9.92
N LYS A 69 -11.31 0.24 9.23
CA LYS A 69 -12.66 -0.02 9.75
C LYS A 69 -12.85 -1.49 10.15
N GLN A 70 -12.33 -2.41 9.33
CA GLN A 70 -12.37 -3.85 9.63
C GLN A 70 -11.54 -4.18 10.89
N SER A 71 -10.32 -3.62 11.00
CA SER A 71 -9.44 -3.83 12.16
C SER A 71 -10.05 -3.29 13.46
N GLU A 72 -10.74 -2.15 13.41
CA GLU A 72 -11.48 -1.60 14.54
C GLU A 72 -12.65 -2.49 14.97
N SER A 73 -13.40 -3.04 14.01
CA SER A 73 -14.48 -3.99 14.30
C SER A 73 -13.94 -5.24 15.01
N PHE A 74 -12.81 -5.79 14.55
CA PHE A 74 -12.16 -6.92 15.19
C PHE A 74 -11.62 -6.59 16.58
N ALA A 75 -11.02 -5.41 16.75
CA ALA A 75 -10.54 -4.96 18.06
C ALA A 75 -11.69 -4.88 19.09
N LYS A 76 -12.85 -4.33 18.68
CA LYS A 76 -14.05 -4.29 19.53
C LYS A 76 -14.54 -5.69 19.90
N ALA A 77 -14.56 -6.62 18.94
CA ALA A 77 -14.96 -8.00 19.20
C ALA A 77 -14.02 -8.74 20.17
N LEU A 78 -12.72 -8.39 20.16
CA LEU A 78 -11.71 -8.95 21.06
C LEU A 78 -11.69 -8.28 22.44
N GLN A 79 -12.20 -7.05 22.56
CA GLN A 79 -12.17 -6.27 23.81
C GLN A 79 -12.84 -6.99 24.99
N GLN A 80 -13.85 -7.82 24.73
CA GLN A 80 -14.53 -8.61 25.76
C GLN A 80 -13.64 -9.67 26.43
N PHE A 81 -12.47 -9.97 25.85
CA PHE A 81 -11.49 -10.92 26.38
C PHE A 81 -10.30 -10.24 27.06
N GLY A 82 -10.36 -8.91 27.24
CA GLY A 82 -9.30 -8.12 27.86
C GLY A 82 -8.12 -7.83 26.94
N ASP A 83 -6.99 -7.45 27.53
CA ASP A 83 -5.78 -7.06 26.81
C ASP A 83 -5.04 -8.29 26.26
N ILE A 84 -5.29 -8.61 24.99
CA ILE A 84 -4.58 -9.68 24.29
C ILE A 84 -3.24 -9.12 23.76
N LYS A 85 -2.14 -9.56 24.35
CA LYS A 85 -0.79 -9.27 23.85
C LYS A 85 -0.33 -10.37 22.91
N VAL A 86 0.16 -9.99 21.73
CA VAL A 86 0.76 -10.90 20.76
C VAL A 86 2.23 -10.52 20.61
N GLU A 87 3.10 -11.49 20.82
CA GLU A 87 4.54 -11.31 20.59
C GLU A 87 4.83 -11.36 19.08
N PRO A 88 5.66 -10.44 18.56
CA PRO A 88 6.08 -10.49 17.18
C PRO A 88 7.00 -11.69 16.92
N LEU A 89 7.11 -12.06 15.65
CA LEU A 89 8.15 -12.96 15.17
C LEU A 89 9.51 -12.27 15.35
N GLY A 90 10.54 -13.03 15.73
CA GLY A 90 11.89 -12.50 15.96
C GLY A 90 12.62 -12.03 14.68
N ASP A 91 11.99 -12.14 13.52
CA ASP A 91 12.50 -11.67 12.23
C ASP A 91 12.18 -10.18 12.00
N VAL A 92 13.10 -9.46 11.37
CA VAL A 92 12.94 -8.03 11.04
C VAL A 92 12.82 -7.85 9.53
N ILE A 93 11.78 -7.12 9.11
CA ILE A 93 11.60 -6.62 7.76
C ILE A 93 12.02 -5.14 7.73
N ARG A 94 12.90 -4.79 6.78
CA ARG A 94 13.36 -3.41 6.57
C ARG A 94 12.64 -2.78 5.40
N LEU A 95 12.01 -1.64 5.64
CA LEU A 95 11.17 -0.93 4.68
C LEU A 95 11.67 0.50 4.51
N SER A 96 11.72 1.02 3.30
CA SER A 96 12.11 2.40 3.04
C SER A 96 10.98 3.19 2.37
N GLY A 97 10.63 4.33 2.97
CA GLY A 97 9.59 5.24 2.48
C GLY A 97 10.19 6.61 2.19
N ASN A 98 10.41 6.93 0.92
CA ASN A 98 10.93 8.25 0.50
C ASN A 98 9.86 9.19 -0.04
N CYS A 99 8.63 8.71 -0.19
CA CYS A 99 7.49 9.49 -0.62
C CYS A 99 6.23 9.02 0.13
N ARG A 100 5.21 9.88 0.15
CA ARG A 100 3.94 9.60 0.84
C ARG A 100 3.33 8.27 0.40
N THR A 101 3.19 8.05 -0.91
CA THR A 101 2.60 6.83 -1.46
C THR A 101 3.36 5.55 -1.05
N ALA A 102 4.69 5.61 -0.94
CA ALA A 102 5.48 4.49 -0.40
C ALA A 102 5.26 4.31 1.10
N GLY A 103 5.14 5.40 1.86
CA GLY A 103 4.77 5.35 3.27
C GLY A 103 3.38 4.74 3.50
N ASP A 104 2.39 5.11 2.69
CA ASP A 104 1.05 4.55 2.74
C ASP A 104 1.05 3.07 2.36
N TYR A 105 1.84 2.66 1.36
CA TYR A 105 2.02 1.24 1.05
C TYR A 105 2.67 0.46 2.21
N ILE A 106 3.65 1.03 2.90
CA ILE A 106 4.23 0.44 4.13
C ILE A 106 3.17 0.30 5.22
N ARG A 107 2.38 1.35 5.43
CA ARG A 107 1.26 1.34 6.39
C ARG A 107 0.25 0.25 6.06
N LEU A 108 -0.04 0.04 4.77
CA LEU A 108 -0.91 -1.03 4.31
C LEU A 108 -0.36 -2.42 4.66
N LEU A 109 0.94 -2.65 4.48
CA LEU A 109 1.59 -3.92 4.85
C LEU A 109 1.49 -4.22 6.35
N ILE A 110 1.74 -3.21 7.18
CA ILE A 110 1.63 -3.31 8.64
C ILE A 110 0.16 -3.55 9.05
N LEU A 111 -0.79 -2.85 8.42
CA LEU A 111 -2.21 -3.03 8.69
C LEU A 111 -2.71 -4.43 8.28
N TYR A 112 -2.24 -4.94 7.13
CA TYR A 112 -2.50 -6.31 6.70
C TYR A 112 -2.05 -7.30 7.78
N ASP A 113 -0.81 -7.19 8.25
CA ASP A 113 -0.25 -8.11 9.26
C ASP A 113 -1.05 -8.06 10.58
N LYS A 114 -1.41 -6.85 11.02
CA LYS A 114 -2.30 -6.65 12.17
C LYS A 114 -3.65 -7.34 11.98
N ILE A 115 -4.27 -7.22 10.81
CA ILE A 115 -5.58 -7.82 10.52
C ILE A 115 -5.50 -9.34 10.49
N ILE A 116 -4.49 -9.91 9.84
CA ILE A 116 -4.29 -11.36 9.80
C ILE A 116 -4.08 -11.91 11.21
N ASN A 117 -3.34 -11.18 12.05
CA ASN A 117 -3.19 -11.52 13.45
C ASN A 117 -4.54 -11.45 14.21
N GLN A 118 -5.31 -10.37 14.05
CA GLN A 118 -6.63 -10.25 14.66
C GLN A 118 -7.59 -11.36 14.23
N LEU A 119 -7.63 -11.70 12.94
CA LEU A 119 -8.42 -12.82 12.42
C LEU A 119 -8.02 -14.15 13.06
N LYS A 120 -6.71 -14.40 13.21
CA LYS A 120 -6.20 -15.60 13.86
C LYS A 120 -6.63 -15.64 15.33
N THR A 121 -6.54 -14.51 16.04
CA THR A 121 -6.99 -14.40 17.42
C THR A 121 -8.50 -14.65 17.54
N LEU A 122 -9.32 -14.02 16.69
CA LEU A 122 -10.77 -14.24 16.66
C LEU A 122 -11.12 -15.72 16.43
N TYR A 123 -10.36 -16.41 15.57
CA TYR A 123 -10.52 -17.84 15.34
C TYR A 123 -10.14 -18.69 16.57
N ILE A 124 -9.02 -18.37 17.24
CA ILE A 124 -8.57 -19.07 18.45
C ILE A 124 -9.60 -18.94 19.59
N PHE A 125 -10.20 -17.76 19.74
CA PHE A 125 -11.24 -17.51 20.73
C PHE A 125 -12.64 -17.97 20.29
N ALA A 126 -12.74 -18.72 19.18
CA ALA A 126 -13.98 -19.26 18.64
C ALA A 126 -15.07 -18.22 18.32
N ILE A 127 -14.67 -16.96 18.10
CA ILE A 127 -15.58 -15.87 17.66
C ILE A 127 -15.85 -15.99 16.16
N LEU A 128 -14.83 -16.41 15.40
CA LEU A 128 -14.96 -16.76 13.98
C LEU A 128 -14.92 -18.27 13.80
N ASP A 129 -15.84 -18.79 12.99
CA ASP A 129 -15.75 -20.17 12.53
C ASP A 129 -14.60 -20.34 11.52
N ARG A 130 -14.25 -21.61 11.26
CA ARG A 130 -13.14 -21.96 10.37
C ARG A 130 -13.34 -21.41 8.96
N ALA A 131 -14.53 -21.53 8.38
CA ALA A 131 -14.79 -21.10 7.00
C ALA A 131 -14.66 -19.58 6.89
N SER A 132 -15.29 -18.86 7.81
CA SER A 132 -15.22 -17.40 7.92
C SER A 132 -13.78 -16.90 8.09
N TYR A 133 -12.99 -17.55 8.95
CA TYR A 133 -11.57 -17.23 9.14
C TYR A 133 -10.78 -17.33 7.84
N TYR A 134 -10.82 -18.48 7.16
CA TYR A 134 -10.06 -18.67 5.91
C TYR A 134 -10.57 -17.77 4.78
N GLN A 135 -11.87 -17.53 4.69
CA GLN A 135 -12.44 -16.63 3.69
C GLN A 135 -11.92 -15.20 3.86
N GLN A 136 -11.97 -14.67 5.09
CA GLN A 136 -11.52 -13.31 5.37
C GLN A 136 -10.00 -13.18 5.19
N MET A 137 -9.22 -14.16 5.65
CA MET A 137 -7.77 -14.20 5.43
C MET A 137 -7.41 -14.18 3.93
N ASN A 138 -8.13 -14.97 3.12
CA ASN A 138 -7.94 -15.01 1.67
C ASN A 138 -8.31 -13.68 1.00
N ASN A 139 -9.40 -13.04 1.43
CA ASN A 139 -9.81 -11.74 0.90
C ASN A 139 -8.77 -10.66 1.17
N CYS A 140 -8.26 -10.56 2.39
CA CYS A 140 -7.18 -9.62 2.75
C CYS A 140 -5.91 -9.89 1.94
N THR A 141 -5.55 -11.17 1.79
CA THR A 141 -4.34 -11.58 1.04
C THR A 141 -4.47 -11.24 -0.44
N LYS A 142 -5.63 -11.51 -1.06
CA LYS A 142 -5.92 -11.13 -2.46
C LYS A 142 -5.86 -9.63 -2.69
N LEU A 143 -6.39 -8.82 -1.76
CA LEU A 143 -6.31 -7.37 -1.83
C LEU A 143 -4.86 -6.89 -1.85
N LEU A 144 -4.03 -7.43 -0.94
CA LEU A 144 -2.60 -7.08 -0.88
C LEU A 144 -1.85 -7.50 -2.14
N HIS A 145 -2.10 -8.72 -2.64
CA HIS A 145 -1.49 -9.18 -3.90
C HIS A 145 -1.93 -8.34 -5.08
N ARG A 146 -3.21 -7.95 -5.16
CA ARG A 146 -3.73 -7.14 -6.25
C ARG A 146 -3.00 -5.79 -6.32
N ILE A 147 -2.96 -5.04 -5.23
CA ILE A 147 -2.32 -3.71 -5.24
C ILE A 147 -0.81 -3.81 -5.47
N THR A 148 -0.15 -4.80 -4.86
CA THR A 148 1.28 -5.06 -5.09
C THR A 148 1.55 -5.41 -6.54
N GLY A 149 0.71 -6.25 -7.13
CA GLY A 149 0.77 -6.64 -8.53
C GLY A 149 0.52 -5.46 -9.49
N THR A 150 -0.46 -4.61 -9.20
CA THR A 150 -0.73 -3.38 -9.96
C THR A 150 0.52 -2.49 -10.03
N ILE A 151 1.14 -2.23 -8.88
CA ILE A 151 2.37 -1.44 -8.80
C ILE A 151 3.49 -2.15 -9.56
N CYS A 152 3.74 -3.43 -9.25
CA CYS A 152 4.88 -4.17 -9.79
C CYS A 152 4.79 -4.47 -11.30
N HIS A 153 3.60 -4.52 -11.89
CA HIS A 153 3.43 -4.78 -13.33
C HIS A 153 3.07 -3.56 -14.14
N TYR A 154 2.97 -2.40 -13.51
CA TYR A 154 2.78 -1.16 -14.23
C TYR A 154 3.80 -0.99 -15.35
N LYS A 155 3.26 -0.74 -16.54
CA LYS A 155 3.96 -0.36 -17.75
C LYS A 155 3.48 1.05 -18.11
N PRO A 156 4.41 1.98 -18.39
CA PRO A 156 4.06 3.37 -18.69
C PRO A 156 3.35 3.56 -20.04
N ASP A 157 3.22 2.53 -20.87
CA ASP A 157 2.83 2.69 -22.26
C ASP A 157 1.35 2.30 -22.49
N ASN A 158 0.58 3.28 -23.00
CA ASN A 158 -0.70 3.21 -23.74
C ASN A 158 -1.93 3.91 -23.13
N GLU A 159 -1.87 4.51 -21.94
CA GLU A 159 -3.00 5.34 -21.48
C GLU A 159 -2.87 6.76 -22.02
N GLU A 160 -3.85 7.19 -22.82
CA GLU A 160 -4.00 8.59 -23.23
C GLU A 160 -4.09 9.48 -21.98
N LEU A 161 -3.30 10.55 -21.97
CA LEU A 161 -3.33 11.53 -20.90
C LEU A 161 -4.67 12.27 -20.91
N ASN A 162 -5.51 11.99 -19.92
CA ASN A 162 -6.73 12.74 -19.69
C ASN A 162 -6.40 14.07 -18.97
N HIS A 163 -6.70 15.20 -19.60
CA HIS A 163 -6.50 16.54 -19.05
C HIS A 163 -7.16 16.75 -17.69
N GLU A 164 -8.35 16.17 -17.45
CA GLU A 164 -9.02 16.25 -16.15
C GLU A 164 -8.25 15.50 -15.08
N LYS A 165 -7.73 14.30 -15.37
CA LYS A 165 -6.92 13.53 -14.42
C LYS A 165 -5.65 14.27 -14.01
N ILE A 166 -4.99 14.94 -14.97
CA ILE A 166 -3.80 15.73 -14.65
C ILE A 166 -4.19 16.92 -13.76
N LYS A 167 -5.29 17.62 -14.07
CA LYS A 167 -5.79 18.73 -13.24
C LYS A 167 -6.13 18.26 -11.81
N SER A 168 -6.79 17.11 -11.66
CA SER A 168 -7.06 16.48 -10.37
C SER A 168 -5.79 16.08 -9.61
N ALA A 169 -4.77 15.56 -10.31
CA ALA A 169 -3.51 15.21 -9.68
C ALA A 169 -2.71 16.45 -9.23
N LEU A 170 -2.77 17.55 -9.97
CA LEU A 170 -2.15 18.83 -9.61
C LEU A 170 -2.83 19.53 -8.42
N SER A 171 -4.13 19.33 -8.25
CA SER A 171 -4.91 19.92 -7.15
C SER A 171 -4.91 19.07 -5.88
N ALA A 172 -4.36 17.86 -5.93
CA ALA A 172 -4.32 16.96 -4.79
C ALA A 172 -3.49 17.54 -3.64
N GLU A 173 -3.96 17.39 -2.39
CA GLU A 173 -3.33 18.00 -1.21
C GLU A 173 -1.86 17.60 -0.99
N TRP A 174 -1.45 16.44 -1.50
CA TRP A 174 -0.06 15.95 -1.41
C TRP A 174 0.87 16.51 -2.49
N PHE A 175 0.33 17.11 -3.54
CA PHE A 175 1.09 17.63 -4.67
C PHE A 175 2.21 18.63 -4.28
N PRO A 176 2.05 19.51 -3.27
CA PRO A 176 3.14 20.39 -2.81
C PRO A 176 4.42 19.65 -2.39
N SER A 177 4.32 18.37 -2.01
CA SER A 177 5.48 17.53 -1.67
C SER A 177 6.34 17.12 -2.86
N LEU A 178 5.85 17.29 -4.10
CA LEU A 178 6.65 17.06 -5.32
C LEU A 178 7.59 18.23 -5.66
N GLY A 179 7.41 19.39 -5.02
CA GLY A 179 8.23 20.59 -5.19
C GLY A 179 7.72 21.57 -6.26
N GLN A 180 8.05 22.85 -6.09
CA GLN A 180 7.59 23.93 -7.00
C GLN A 180 8.12 23.79 -8.44
N SER A 181 9.32 23.23 -8.62
CA SER A 181 9.91 23.00 -9.95
C SER A 181 9.15 21.94 -10.76
N ALA A 182 8.65 20.90 -10.11
CA ALA A 182 7.81 19.88 -10.72
C ALA A 182 6.48 20.49 -11.20
N LYS A 183 5.85 21.30 -10.34
CA LYS A 183 4.62 22.04 -10.64
C LYS A 183 4.75 22.89 -11.90
N GLN A 184 5.74 23.77 -11.93
CA GLN A 184 5.98 24.65 -13.09
C GLN A 184 6.25 23.84 -14.37
N SER A 185 7.04 22.77 -14.28
CA SER A 185 7.35 21.92 -15.43
C SER A 185 6.10 21.22 -15.99
N LEU A 186 5.18 20.81 -15.12
CA LEU A 186 3.92 20.15 -15.48
C LEU A 186 2.91 21.16 -16.05
N GLU A 187 2.79 22.34 -15.45
CA GLU A 187 1.93 23.43 -15.94
C GLU A 187 2.36 23.90 -17.33
N ILE A 188 3.67 24.01 -17.60
CA ILE A 188 4.22 24.33 -18.94
C ILE A 188 3.97 23.22 -19.96
N LYS A 189 3.95 21.95 -19.54
CA LYS A 189 3.66 20.83 -20.44
C LYS A 189 2.16 20.74 -20.76
N LEU A 190 1.31 21.01 -19.77
CA LEU A 190 -0.15 21.08 -19.93
C LEU A 190 -0.58 22.19 -20.90
N SER A 191 -0.01 23.39 -20.79
CA SER A 191 -0.33 24.49 -21.69
C SER A 191 0.10 24.28 -23.15
N LYS A 192 0.88 23.24 -23.43
CA LYS A 192 1.27 22.81 -24.79
C LYS A 192 0.38 21.69 -25.34
N LEU A 193 -0.49 21.11 -24.50
CA LEU A 193 -1.44 20.06 -24.86
C LEU A 193 -2.87 20.63 -25.09
N GLU A 194 -3.16 21.83 -24.57
CA GLU A 194 -4.34 22.65 -24.88
C GLU A 194 -4.17 23.40 -26.22
#